data_AF-A0AAD5YLE5-F1
#
_entry.id   AF-A0AAD5YLE5-F1
#
_cell.length_a   1.000
_cell.length_b   1.000
_cell.length_c   1.000
_cell.angle_alpha   90.00
_cell.angle_beta   90.00
_cell.angle_gamma   90.00
#
_symmetry.space_group_name_H-M   'P 1'
#
loop_
_entity.id
_entity.type
_entity.pdbx_description
1 polymer ?
#
loop_
_entity_poly.entity_id
_entity_poly.type
_entity_poly.pdbx_seq_one_letter_code
_entity_poly.pdbx_strand_id
1 'polypeptide(L)'
;MKTTRILLTLSLTGAASAFIDLNPFLNNVGSTLTGIAEGLEGTVQMLGPEAGRVVLAEAMKVYPEASESILEFQDAVQQLTNTTLKIQEELKKKNATILEHLADRLSNEIGGTLEDLKEIMNDPLPEEHGERAKARARIAKQVIHKIGVAYIDVLSELGIPRDEATAQFDDFGPKILQVILILGNIADDHPKLVEALVFFVLMTVLPEIPIVRPILNCIGFGPLGPVKGSAAASAQRTFFGGAVTSGSWFAMLQRAGMTETVRWLDKVIVSGGVTAIVGHILENRESS
;
A
#
# COMPACT_ATOMS: atom_id res chain seq x y z
N MET A 1 16.43 -7.43 -32.77
CA MET A 1 15.38 -6.67 -32.04
C MET A 1 14.51 -7.64 -31.23
N LYS A 2 14.83 -7.90 -29.95
CA LYS A 2 13.95 -8.51 -28.92
C LYS A 2 14.77 -8.87 -27.66
N THR A 3 15.33 -7.89 -26.94
CA THR A 3 15.84 -8.11 -25.57
C THR A 3 16.04 -6.78 -24.83
N THR A 4 14.96 -6.16 -24.37
CA THR A 4 15.05 -4.93 -23.53
C THR A 4 13.85 -4.85 -22.61
N ARG A 5 13.79 -5.74 -21.61
CA ARG A 5 12.69 -5.80 -20.63
C ARG A 5 13.09 -6.28 -19.23
N ILE A 6 14.37 -6.36 -18.89
CA ILE A 6 14.84 -7.19 -17.75
C ILE A 6 15.28 -6.39 -16.50
N LEU A 7 15.53 -5.09 -16.56
CA LEU A 7 16.25 -4.44 -15.45
C LEU A 7 15.38 -3.79 -14.35
N LEU A 8 14.10 -3.50 -14.61
CA LEU A 8 13.11 -3.27 -13.53
C LEU A 8 12.49 -4.59 -13.02
N THR A 9 12.77 -5.68 -13.71
CA THR A 9 12.30 -7.03 -13.38
C THR A 9 13.17 -7.68 -12.31
N LEU A 10 14.45 -7.30 -12.16
CA LEU A 10 15.41 -7.99 -11.28
C LEU A 10 15.31 -7.63 -9.79
N SER A 11 14.66 -6.51 -9.42
CA SER A 11 14.27 -6.25 -8.01
C SER A 11 12.97 -6.99 -7.61
N LEU A 12 12.23 -7.55 -8.59
CA LEU A 12 10.88 -8.08 -8.40
C LEU A 12 10.71 -9.55 -8.85
N THR A 13 11.72 -10.16 -9.49
CA THR A 13 11.72 -11.61 -9.82
C THR A 13 12.14 -12.49 -8.64
N GLY A 14 12.82 -11.92 -7.63
CA GLY A 14 13.10 -12.61 -6.37
C GLY A 14 11.84 -12.92 -5.55
N ALA A 15 10.71 -12.28 -5.85
CA ALA A 15 9.43 -12.46 -5.14
C ALA A 15 8.75 -13.81 -5.43
N ALA A 16 9.04 -14.48 -6.55
CA ALA A 16 8.39 -15.75 -6.91
C ALA A 16 9.04 -16.99 -6.28
N SER A 17 10.37 -17.06 -6.21
CA SER A 17 11.10 -18.11 -5.46
C SER A 17 11.05 -17.89 -3.94
N ALA A 18 10.65 -16.68 -3.54
CA ALA A 18 10.51 -16.24 -2.18
C ALA A 18 9.30 -16.79 -1.42
N PHE A 19 8.28 -17.26 -2.14
CA PHE A 19 7.05 -17.81 -1.54
C PHE A 19 7.29 -19.08 -0.72
N ILE A 20 8.39 -19.81 -0.99
CA ILE A 20 8.67 -21.12 -0.37
C ILE A 20 9.20 -20.97 1.08
N ASP A 21 9.78 -19.83 1.45
CA ASP A 21 10.45 -19.61 2.76
C ASP A 21 9.64 -18.84 3.81
N LEU A 22 8.48 -18.27 3.46
CA LEU A 22 7.64 -17.49 4.40
C LEU A 22 6.69 -18.38 5.22
N ASN A 23 6.79 -19.69 5.09
CA ASN A 23 5.89 -20.66 5.72
C ASN A 23 5.88 -20.54 7.27
N PRO A 24 7.02 -20.40 7.98
CA PRO A 24 7.01 -20.22 9.44
C PRO A 24 6.40 -18.88 9.87
N PHE A 25 6.70 -17.81 9.13
CA PHE A 25 6.18 -16.45 9.34
C PHE A 25 4.64 -16.45 9.30
N LEU A 26 4.08 -17.03 8.24
CA LEU A 26 2.65 -16.95 7.97
C LEU A 26 1.83 -17.84 8.91
N ASN A 27 2.36 -19.01 9.31
CA ASN A 27 1.78 -19.85 10.37
C ASN A 27 1.62 -19.09 11.69
N ASN A 28 2.64 -18.34 12.08
CA ASN A 28 2.67 -17.65 13.38
C ASN A 28 1.81 -16.38 13.39
N VAL A 29 1.76 -15.67 12.25
CA VAL A 29 0.83 -14.54 12.05
C VAL A 29 -0.61 -15.02 12.16
N GLY A 30 -1.02 -16.10 11.49
CA GLY A 30 -2.42 -16.49 11.51
C GLY A 30 -2.90 -17.07 12.83
N SER A 31 -2.08 -17.87 13.52
CA SER A 31 -2.46 -18.35 14.86
C SER A 31 -2.70 -17.18 15.81
N THR A 32 -1.86 -16.14 15.74
CA THR A 32 -2.00 -14.92 16.55
C THR A 32 -3.25 -14.13 16.16
N LEU A 33 -3.50 -13.95 14.86
CA LEU A 33 -4.67 -13.21 14.39
C LEU A 33 -6.00 -13.95 14.67
N THR A 34 -6.02 -15.27 14.63
CA THR A 34 -7.19 -16.08 15.02
C THR A 34 -7.48 -15.92 16.51
N GLY A 35 -6.46 -15.94 17.37
CA GLY A 35 -6.65 -15.67 18.81
C GLY A 35 -7.18 -14.26 19.11
N ILE A 36 -6.76 -13.26 18.33
CA ILE A 36 -7.27 -11.88 18.44
C ILE A 36 -8.74 -11.79 17.98
N ALA A 37 -9.08 -12.47 16.89
CA ALA A 37 -10.44 -12.49 16.36
C ALA A 37 -11.43 -13.20 17.29
N GLU A 38 -11.00 -14.27 17.97
CA GLU A 38 -11.84 -15.01 18.93
C GLU A 38 -12.07 -14.25 20.24
N GLY A 39 -11.19 -13.29 20.59
CA GLY A 39 -11.31 -12.48 21.80
C GLY A 39 -12.06 -11.15 21.63
N LEU A 40 -12.30 -10.70 20.39
CA LEU A 40 -12.86 -9.39 20.09
C LEU A 40 -14.17 -9.51 19.30
N GLU A 41 -15.30 -9.64 20.01
CA GLU A 41 -16.61 -9.22 19.49
C GLU A 41 -16.64 -7.68 19.41
N GLY A 42 -15.95 -7.09 18.43
CA GLY A 42 -15.76 -5.64 18.33
C GLY A 42 -15.37 -5.16 16.94
N THR A 43 -15.81 -3.95 16.60
CA THR A 43 -15.77 -3.31 15.28
C THR A 43 -14.40 -3.35 14.58
N VAL A 44 -14.45 -3.56 13.26
CA VAL A 44 -13.34 -3.59 12.28
C VAL A 44 -12.27 -2.51 12.49
N GLN A 45 -12.64 -1.31 12.95
CA GLN A 45 -11.71 -0.20 13.22
C GLN A 45 -10.67 -0.52 14.29
N MET A 46 -10.97 -1.38 15.26
CA MET A 46 -9.98 -1.80 16.27
C MET A 46 -9.05 -2.91 15.76
N LEU A 47 -9.51 -3.74 14.80
CA LEU A 47 -8.78 -4.93 14.38
C LEU A 47 -7.66 -4.66 13.37
N GLY A 48 -7.82 -3.66 12.50
CA GLY A 48 -6.82 -3.33 11.48
C GLY A 48 -5.43 -3.00 12.05
N PRO A 49 -5.30 -1.98 12.91
CA PRO A 49 -4.01 -1.60 13.49
C PRO A 49 -3.39 -2.67 14.39
N GLU A 50 -4.20 -3.49 15.08
CA GLU A 50 -3.69 -4.61 15.88
C GLU A 50 -3.15 -5.74 14.99
N ALA A 51 -3.90 -6.11 13.95
CA ALA A 51 -3.44 -7.10 12.99
C ALA A 51 -2.15 -6.68 12.29
N GLY A 52 -2.04 -5.39 11.94
CA GLY A 52 -0.80 -4.81 11.43
C GLY A 52 0.37 -4.98 12.42
N ARG A 53 0.17 -4.66 13.70
CA ARG A 53 1.23 -4.79 14.73
C ARG A 53 1.71 -6.24 14.90
N VAL A 54 0.81 -7.22 14.82
CA VAL A 54 1.17 -8.65 14.82
C VAL A 54 2.06 -9.00 13.64
N VAL A 55 1.70 -8.56 12.44
CA VAL A 55 2.50 -8.80 11.23
C VAL A 55 3.90 -8.22 11.37
N LEU A 56 4.04 -7.01 11.91
CA LEU A 56 5.36 -6.41 12.16
C LEU A 56 6.16 -7.13 13.24
N ALA A 57 5.51 -7.51 14.35
CA ALA A 57 6.15 -8.24 15.43
C ALA A 57 6.73 -9.57 14.93
N GLU A 58 5.99 -10.28 14.08
CA GLU A 58 6.49 -11.50 13.48
C GLU A 58 7.57 -11.24 12.43
N ALA A 59 7.47 -10.14 11.68
CA ALA A 59 8.47 -9.79 10.67
C ALA A 59 9.82 -9.50 11.31
N MET A 60 9.84 -8.83 12.46
CA MET A 60 11.05 -8.59 13.25
C MET A 60 11.67 -9.89 13.81
N LYS A 61 10.88 -10.93 14.08
CA LYS A 61 11.42 -12.24 14.48
C LYS A 61 12.09 -12.97 13.32
N VAL A 62 11.52 -12.86 12.13
CA VAL A 62 12.00 -13.55 10.92
C VAL A 62 13.16 -12.82 10.27
N TYR A 63 13.19 -11.50 10.37
CA TYR A 63 14.22 -10.61 9.83
C TYR A 63 14.83 -9.74 10.94
N PRO A 64 15.54 -10.34 11.92
CA PRO A 64 16.10 -9.59 13.03
C PRO A 64 17.06 -8.47 12.58
N GLU A 65 17.80 -8.69 11.49
CA GLU A 65 18.70 -7.72 10.86
C GLU A 65 17.98 -6.49 10.30
N ALA A 66 16.70 -6.60 9.96
CA ALA A 66 15.87 -5.52 9.44
C ALA A 66 15.04 -4.82 10.53
N SER A 67 15.16 -5.21 11.80
CA SER A 67 14.28 -4.72 12.88
C SER A 67 14.31 -3.21 13.04
N GLU A 68 15.48 -2.58 12.92
CA GLU A 68 15.61 -1.11 12.99
C GLU A 68 14.82 -0.44 11.85
N SER A 69 14.99 -0.91 10.62
CA SER A 69 14.25 -0.42 9.45
C SER A 69 12.75 -0.69 9.56
N ILE A 70 12.33 -1.81 10.15
CA ILE A 70 10.91 -2.13 10.40
C ILE A 70 10.31 -1.16 11.42
N LEU A 71 11.04 -0.83 12.49
CA LEU A 71 10.59 0.14 13.49
C LEU A 71 10.53 1.56 12.93
N GLU A 72 11.53 1.96 12.13
CA GLU A 72 11.51 3.23 11.41
C GLU A 72 10.30 3.32 10.46
N PHE A 73 10.04 2.23 9.73
CA PHE A 73 8.87 2.12 8.87
C PHE A 73 7.56 2.24 9.65
N GLN A 74 7.45 1.52 10.77
CA GLN A 74 6.27 1.58 11.64
C GLN A 74 6.00 3.01 12.13
N ASP A 75 7.03 3.70 12.59
CA ASP A 75 6.92 5.09 13.05
C ASP A 75 6.47 6.01 11.91
N ALA A 76 7.09 5.91 10.73
CA ALA A 76 6.72 6.70 9.56
C ALA A 76 5.24 6.49 9.15
N VAL A 77 4.76 5.24 9.19
CA VAL A 77 3.35 4.92 8.89
C VAL A 77 2.40 5.43 9.98
N GLN A 78 2.80 5.38 11.24
CA GLN A 78 1.99 5.92 12.34
C GLN A 78 1.87 7.45 12.23
N GLN A 79 2.97 8.14 11.92
CA GLN A 79 2.95 9.58 11.67
C GLN A 79 2.05 9.92 10.46
N LEU A 80 2.15 9.17 9.37
CA LEU A 80 1.31 9.35 8.19
C LEU A 80 -0.18 9.16 8.52
N THR A 81 -0.53 8.12 9.27
CA THR A 81 -1.91 7.85 9.71
C THR A 81 -2.44 9.02 10.55
N ASN A 82 -1.67 9.48 11.54
CA ASN A 82 -2.07 10.58 12.42
C ASN A 82 -2.30 11.89 11.66
N THR A 83 -1.39 12.26 10.75
CA THR A 83 -1.56 13.44 9.88
C THR A 83 -2.79 13.31 9.00
N THR A 84 -3.04 12.12 8.43
CA THR A 84 -4.19 11.90 7.55
C THR A 84 -5.52 12.02 8.31
N LEU A 85 -5.59 11.47 9.53
CA LEU A 85 -6.75 11.61 10.41
C LEU A 85 -7.03 13.08 10.75
N LYS A 86 -5.98 13.85 11.05
CA LYS A 86 -6.10 15.29 11.32
C LYS A 86 -6.65 16.06 10.11
N ILE A 87 -6.10 15.83 8.91
CA ILE A 87 -6.58 16.45 7.67
C ILE A 87 -8.06 16.07 7.44
N GLN A 88 -8.41 14.80 7.62
CA GLN A 88 -9.78 14.33 7.48
C GLN A 88 -10.74 15.03 8.44
N GLU A 89 -10.37 15.19 9.72
CA GLU A 89 -11.17 15.93 10.69
C GLU A 89 -11.33 17.40 10.31
N GLU A 90 -10.28 18.05 9.84
CA GLU A 90 -10.31 19.45 9.38
C GLU A 90 -11.24 19.62 8.16
N LEU A 91 -11.14 18.73 7.18
CA LEU A 91 -12.02 18.75 6.00
C LEU A 91 -13.49 18.47 6.39
N LYS A 92 -13.74 17.51 7.28
CA LYS A 92 -15.10 17.24 7.81
C LYS A 92 -15.72 18.45 8.50
N LYS A 93 -14.92 19.18 9.29
CA LYS A 93 -15.38 20.40 10.00
C LYS A 93 -15.80 21.50 9.04
N LYS A 94 -15.16 21.59 7.87
CA LYS A 94 -15.49 22.61 6.86
C LYS A 94 -16.72 22.23 6.06
N ASN A 95 -16.77 21.02 5.50
CA ASN A 95 -17.92 20.51 4.76
C ASN A 95 -17.79 19.00 4.49
N ALA A 96 -18.79 18.21 4.89
CA ALA A 96 -18.80 16.76 4.67
C ALA A 96 -18.75 16.36 3.18
N THR A 97 -19.34 17.17 2.28
CA THR A 97 -19.35 16.87 0.83
C THR A 97 -17.98 17.07 0.18
N ILE A 98 -17.05 17.82 0.80
CA ILE A 98 -15.68 17.98 0.30
C ILE A 98 -14.99 16.61 0.22
N LEU A 99 -15.16 15.74 1.23
CA LEU A 99 -14.53 14.42 1.20
C LEU A 99 -15.06 13.53 0.07
N GLU A 100 -16.36 13.63 -0.24
CA GLU A 100 -16.98 12.86 -1.32
C GLU A 100 -16.45 13.28 -2.70
N HIS A 101 -16.26 14.58 -2.93
CA HIS A 101 -15.74 15.09 -4.21
C HIS A 101 -14.21 15.05 -4.31
N LEU A 102 -13.50 15.21 -3.19
CA LEU A 102 -12.03 15.16 -3.11
C LEU A 102 -11.53 13.85 -3.68
N ALA A 103 -12.17 12.76 -3.27
CA ALA A 103 -11.98 11.43 -3.78
C ALA A 103 -11.92 11.38 -5.32
N ASP A 104 -13.03 11.66 -5.99
CA ASP A 104 -13.13 11.53 -7.44
C ASP A 104 -12.19 12.50 -8.18
N ARG A 105 -12.07 13.73 -7.68
CA ARG A 105 -11.21 14.76 -8.29
C ARG A 105 -9.73 14.42 -8.17
N LEU A 106 -9.27 14.10 -6.97
CA LEU A 106 -7.90 13.67 -6.73
C LEU A 106 -7.60 12.41 -7.55
N SER A 107 -8.59 11.54 -7.76
CA SER A 107 -8.39 10.35 -8.57
C SER A 107 -8.04 10.65 -10.02
N ASN A 108 -8.72 11.65 -10.61
CA ASN A 108 -8.49 12.05 -11.99
C ASN A 108 -7.15 12.77 -12.14
N GLU A 109 -6.83 13.69 -11.23
CA GLU A 109 -5.57 14.46 -11.27
C GLU A 109 -4.33 13.60 -11.02
N ILE A 110 -4.40 12.68 -10.04
CA ILE A 110 -3.32 11.70 -9.81
C ILE A 110 -3.20 10.75 -11.00
N GLY A 111 -4.31 10.32 -11.61
CA GLY A 111 -4.30 9.49 -12.81
C GLY A 111 -3.52 10.13 -13.96
N GLY A 112 -3.75 11.41 -14.23
CA GLY A 112 -2.97 12.18 -15.22
C GLY A 112 -1.50 12.31 -14.84
N THR A 113 -1.24 12.63 -13.57
CA THR A 113 0.12 12.70 -13.02
C THR A 113 0.90 11.39 -13.17
N LEU A 114 0.24 10.25 -12.93
CA LEU A 114 0.87 8.93 -13.05
C LEU A 114 1.20 8.61 -14.51
N GLU A 115 0.40 9.05 -15.48
CA GLU A 115 0.70 8.88 -16.90
C GLU A 115 2.01 9.60 -17.27
N ASP A 116 2.17 10.86 -16.86
CA ASP A 116 3.42 11.61 -17.04
C ASP A 116 4.63 10.91 -16.40
N LEU A 117 4.40 10.29 -15.24
CA LEU A 117 5.45 9.61 -14.48
C LEU A 117 5.80 8.24 -15.04
N LYS A 118 4.99 7.63 -15.93
CA LYS A 118 5.28 6.31 -16.50
C LYS A 118 6.62 6.30 -17.22
N GLU A 119 6.94 7.36 -17.97
CA GLU A 119 8.22 7.45 -18.67
C GLU A 119 9.39 7.42 -17.67
N ILE A 120 9.31 8.24 -16.61
CA ILE A 120 10.33 8.32 -15.56
C ILE A 120 10.46 7.01 -14.79
N MET A 121 9.35 6.32 -14.52
CA MET A 121 9.34 5.04 -13.80
C MET A 121 9.82 3.86 -14.65
N ASN A 122 9.86 4.00 -15.99
CA ASN A 122 10.35 2.97 -16.89
C ASN A 122 11.88 3.02 -17.08
N ASP A 123 12.54 4.08 -16.63
CA ASP A 123 13.99 4.16 -16.65
C ASP A 123 14.59 3.09 -15.72
N PRO A 124 15.51 2.25 -16.21
CA PRO A 124 16.14 1.23 -15.38
C PRO A 124 16.90 1.90 -14.25
N LEU A 125 16.73 1.39 -13.02
CA LEU A 125 17.52 1.86 -11.90
C LEU A 125 18.99 1.41 -12.05
N PRO A 126 19.95 2.19 -11.52
CA PRO A 126 21.35 1.78 -11.45
C PRO A 126 21.53 0.43 -10.74
N GLU A 127 22.51 -0.35 -11.17
CA GLU A 127 22.87 -1.62 -10.54
C GLU A 127 23.50 -1.39 -9.15
N GLU A 128 24.34 -0.36 -9.01
CA GLU A 128 24.99 -0.01 -7.76
C GLU A 128 23.97 0.46 -6.72
N HIS A 129 24.02 -0.14 -5.53
CA HIS A 129 23.05 0.10 -4.45
C HIS A 129 22.93 1.58 -4.05
N GLY A 130 24.05 2.28 -3.88
CA GLY A 130 24.04 3.71 -3.51
C GLY A 130 23.42 4.61 -4.57
N GLU A 131 23.72 4.35 -5.85
CA GLU A 131 23.15 5.10 -6.97
C GLU A 131 21.66 4.76 -7.19
N ARG A 132 21.27 3.50 -6.92
CA ARG A 132 19.87 3.07 -6.92
C ARG A 132 19.03 3.83 -5.89
N ALA A 133 19.52 3.94 -4.66
CA ALA A 133 18.84 4.68 -3.61
C ALA A 133 18.68 6.17 -3.96
N LYS A 134 19.70 6.80 -4.54
CA LYS A 134 19.63 8.19 -5.02
C LYS A 134 18.63 8.35 -6.16
N ALA A 135 18.63 7.43 -7.13
CA ALA A 135 17.70 7.42 -8.25
C ALA A 135 16.25 7.29 -7.77
N ARG A 136 15.98 6.35 -6.85
CA ARG A 136 14.67 6.21 -6.18
C ARG A 136 14.26 7.48 -5.46
N ALA A 137 15.15 8.08 -4.67
CA ALA A 137 14.86 9.31 -3.94
C ALA A 137 14.49 10.47 -4.88
N ARG A 138 15.18 10.60 -6.02
CA ARG A 138 14.86 11.60 -7.05
C ARG A 138 13.49 11.34 -7.67
N ILE A 139 13.21 10.10 -8.09
CA ILE A 139 11.92 9.73 -8.71
C ILE A 139 10.78 9.94 -7.71
N ALA A 140 10.92 9.44 -6.48
CA ALA A 140 9.91 9.57 -5.44
C ALA A 140 9.63 11.04 -5.10
N LYS A 141 10.65 11.91 -5.01
CA LYS A 141 10.45 13.36 -4.82
C LYS A 141 9.66 13.99 -5.96
N GLN A 142 9.93 13.62 -7.21
CA GLN A 142 9.17 14.14 -8.36
C GLN A 142 7.71 13.67 -8.34
N VAL A 143 7.49 12.39 -8.01
CA VAL A 143 6.14 11.82 -7.85
C VAL A 143 5.37 12.57 -6.77
N ILE A 144 5.94 12.70 -5.58
CA ILE A 144 5.32 13.40 -4.44
C ILE A 144 5.06 14.87 -4.79
N HIS A 145 6.00 15.55 -5.45
CA HIS A 145 5.79 16.93 -5.88
C HIS A 145 4.58 17.08 -6.82
N LYS A 146 4.46 16.24 -7.86
CA LYS A 146 3.32 16.29 -8.78
C LYS A 146 1.99 15.96 -8.08
N ILE A 147 2.00 14.95 -7.20
CA ILE A 147 0.83 14.63 -6.35
C ILE A 147 0.45 15.83 -5.48
N GLY A 148 1.43 16.58 -4.96
CA GLY A 148 1.18 17.78 -4.17
C GLY A 148 0.54 18.91 -4.94
N VAL A 149 0.98 19.16 -6.17
CA VAL A 149 0.34 20.13 -7.07
C VAL A 149 -1.13 19.75 -7.28
N ALA A 150 -1.39 18.50 -7.67
CA ALA A 150 -2.75 17.98 -7.85
C ALA A 150 -3.61 18.09 -6.58
N TYR A 151 -3.06 17.73 -5.42
CA TYR A 151 -3.74 17.82 -4.14
C TYR A 151 -4.14 19.27 -3.79
N ILE A 152 -3.21 20.21 -3.93
CA ILE A 152 -3.42 21.64 -3.63
C ILE A 152 -4.48 22.22 -4.57
N ASP A 153 -4.42 21.89 -5.85
CA ASP A 153 -5.36 22.38 -6.85
C ASP A 153 -6.77 21.83 -6.58
N VAL A 154 -6.92 20.53 -6.32
CA VAL A 154 -8.22 19.92 -5.98
C VAL A 154 -8.82 20.51 -4.70
N LEU A 155 -8.04 20.68 -3.63
CA LEU A 155 -8.55 21.31 -2.41
C LEU A 155 -8.94 22.77 -2.63
N SER A 156 -8.18 23.51 -3.45
CA SER A 156 -8.50 24.89 -3.82
C SER A 156 -9.83 24.99 -4.57
N GLU A 157 -10.10 24.08 -5.50
CA GLU A 157 -11.39 23.98 -6.21
C GLU A 157 -12.56 23.65 -5.28
N LEU A 158 -12.30 22.92 -4.20
CA LEU A 158 -13.29 22.57 -3.18
C LEU A 158 -13.44 23.65 -2.09
N GLY A 159 -12.82 24.81 -2.27
CA GLY A 159 -12.98 25.99 -1.41
C GLY A 159 -12.02 26.05 -0.22
N ILE A 160 -11.00 25.20 -0.16
CA ILE A 160 -9.91 25.32 0.82
C ILE A 160 -8.91 26.36 0.32
N PRO A 161 -8.53 27.37 1.11
CA PRO A 161 -7.49 28.32 0.72
C PRO A 161 -6.19 27.61 0.30
N ARG A 162 -5.55 28.10 -0.78
CA ARG A 162 -4.37 27.45 -1.37
C ARG A 162 -3.21 27.34 -0.37
N ASP A 163 -3.01 28.35 0.46
CA ASP A 163 -2.02 28.38 1.55
C ASP A 163 -2.30 27.31 2.61
N GLU A 164 -3.57 27.12 2.99
CA GLU A 164 -3.99 26.04 3.89
C GLU A 164 -3.75 24.66 3.27
N ALA A 165 -4.16 24.46 2.02
CA ALA A 165 -3.94 23.21 1.29
C ALA A 165 -2.43 22.90 1.11
N THR A 166 -1.62 23.94 0.87
CA THR A 166 -0.16 23.83 0.78
C THR A 166 0.43 23.43 2.13
N ALA A 167 0.03 24.08 3.22
CA ALA A 167 0.49 23.73 4.56
C ALA A 167 0.10 22.30 4.96
N GLN A 168 -1.09 21.84 4.58
CA GLN A 168 -1.50 20.44 4.75
C GLN A 168 -0.58 19.50 3.96
N PHE A 169 -0.31 19.80 2.69
CA PHE A 169 0.60 19.01 1.86
C PHE A 169 2.04 18.97 2.40
N ASP A 170 2.56 20.11 2.84
CA ASP A 170 3.91 20.22 3.38
C ASP A 170 4.11 19.40 4.67
N ASP A 171 3.03 19.14 5.44
CA ASP A 171 3.07 18.21 6.59
C ASP A 171 2.99 16.74 6.16
N PHE A 172 2.09 16.39 5.22
CA PHE A 172 1.85 14.98 4.87
C PHE A 172 2.79 14.42 3.80
N GLY A 173 3.15 15.22 2.79
CA GLY A 173 3.94 14.80 1.62
C GLY A 173 5.30 14.21 1.99
N PRO A 174 6.09 14.85 2.89
CA PRO A 174 7.35 14.29 3.38
C PRO A 174 7.20 12.93 4.08
N LYS A 175 6.07 12.66 4.75
CA LYS A 175 5.81 11.38 5.43
C LYS A 175 5.56 10.26 4.44
N ILE A 176 4.79 10.51 3.38
CA ILE A 176 4.62 9.55 2.29
C ILE A 176 5.98 9.27 1.63
N LEU A 177 6.77 10.32 1.38
CA LEU A 177 8.12 10.15 0.83
C LEU A 177 8.98 9.26 1.73
N GLN A 178 8.98 9.50 3.03
CA GLN A 178 9.73 8.69 3.99
C GLN A 178 9.33 7.20 3.94
N VAL A 179 8.03 6.90 3.96
CA VAL A 179 7.50 5.52 3.84
C VAL A 179 7.99 4.85 2.55
N ILE A 180 7.94 5.56 1.40
CA ILE A 180 8.40 5.04 0.11
C ILE A 180 9.90 4.75 0.12
N LEU A 181 10.71 5.63 0.72
CA LEU A 181 12.18 5.47 0.73
C LEU A 181 12.61 4.32 1.65
N ILE A 182 12.04 4.21 2.84
CA ILE A 182 12.32 3.10 3.76
C ILE A 182 11.93 1.78 3.08
N LEU A 183 10.73 1.71 2.49
CA LEU A 183 10.28 0.52 1.79
C LEU A 183 11.20 0.15 0.60
N GLY A 184 11.67 1.15 -0.14
CA GLY A 184 12.59 0.94 -1.26
C GLY A 184 13.97 0.44 -0.82
N ASN A 185 14.46 0.86 0.35
CA ASN A 185 15.71 0.35 0.91
C ASN A 185 15.52 -1.09 1.42
N ILE A 186 14.43 -1.37 2.13
CA ILE A 186 14.08 -2.73 2.56
C ILE A 186 13.91 -3.66 1.36
N ALA A 187 13.38 -3.17 0.24
CA ALA A 187 13.22 -3.96 -0.98
C ALA A 187 14.55 -4.43 -1.61
N ASP A 188 15.64 -3.69 -1.40
CA ASP A 188 16.95 -4.09 -1.93
C ASP A 188 17.52 -5.29 -1.18
N ASP A 189 17.39 -5.31 0.15
CA ASP A 189 17.99 -6.34 1.00
C ASP A 189 17.01 -7.49 1.31
N HIS A 190 15.71 -7.18 1.43
CA HIS A 190 14.65 -8.08 1.88
C HIS A 190 13.36 -7.92 1.04
N PRO A 191 13.36 -8.24 -0.26
CA PRO A 191 12.18 -8.07 -1.12
C PRO A 191 10.93 -8.83 -0.63
N LYS A 192 11.11 -9.92 0.13
CA LYS A 192 10.05 -10.67 0.82
C LYS A 192 9.32 -9.84 1.88
N LEU A 193 10.07 -9.04 2.63
CA LEU A 193 9.57 -8.25 3.75
C LEU A 193 8.65 -7.12 3.25
N VAL A 194 8.90 -6.61 2.04
CA VAL A 194 8.09 -5.57 1.40
C VAL A 194 6.61 -5.94 1.37
N GLU A 195 6.27 -7.20 1.09
CA GLU A 195 4.86 -7.64 1.06
C GLU A 195 4.19 -7.51 2.43
N ALA A 196 4.87 -7.95 3.49
CA ALA A 196 4.37 -7.83 4.86
C ALA A 196 4.25 -6.35 5.30
N LEU A 197 5.19 -5.50 4.88
CA LEU A 197 5.17 -4.07 5.19
C LEU A 197 4.09 -3.31 4.42
N VAL A 198 3.87 -3.65 3.13
CA VAL A 198 2.74 -3.13 2.38
C VAL A 198 1.45 -3.58 3.05
N PHE A 199 1.32 -4.85 3.41
CA PHE A 199 0.16 -5.34 4.16
C PHE A 199 -0.07 -4.55 5.46
N PHE A 200 0.99 -4.27 6.22
CA PHE A 200 0.92 -3.44 7.43
C PHE A 200 0.37 -2.04 7.14
N VAL A 201 0.89 -1.37 6.11
CA VAL A 201 0.37 -0.05 5.67
C VAL A 201 -1.10 -0.17 5.35
N LEU A 202 -1.51 -1.20 4.59
CA LEU A 202 -2.89 -1.34 4.20
C LEU A 202 -3.82 -1.56 5.41
N MET A 203 -3.40 -2.36 6.39
CA MET A 203 -4.22 -2.60 7.58
C MET A 203 -4.28 -1.42 8.55
N THR A 204 -3.26 -0.58 8.55
CA THR A 204 -3.18 0.57 9.47
C THR A 204 -3.81 1.82 8.85
N VAL A 205 -3.59 2.04 7.57
CA VAL A 205 -3.97 3.28 6.86
C VAL A 205 -5.34 3.15 6.21
N LEU A 206 -5.70 2.00 5.63
CA LEU A 206 -6.95 1.90 4.85
C LEU A 206 -8.26 1.99 5.65
N PRO A 207 -8.38 1.43 6.87
CA PRO A 207 -9.66 1.43 7.59
C PRO A 207 -10.20 2.84 7.87
N GLU A 208 -9.31 3.83 7.91
CA GLU A 208 -9.64 5.16 8.40
C GLU A 208 -9.94 6.19 7.31
N ILE A 209 -9.64 5.88 6.05
CA ILE A 209 -9.62 6.91 5.00
C ILE A 209 -10.58 6.59 3.85
N PRO A 210 -11.68 7.36 3.68
CA PRO A 210 -12.57 7.22 2.53
C PRO A 210 -11.87 7.53 1.19
N ILE A 211 -10.68 8.16 1.22
CA ILE A 211 -9.84 8.47 0.06
C ILE A 211 -9.14 7.24 -0.54
N VAL A 212 -9.12 6.11 0.17
CA VAL A 212 -8.46 4.88 -0.28
C VAL A 212 -8.97 4.46 -1.64
N ARG A 213 -10.29 4.35 -1.79
CA ARG A 213 -10.89 3.86 -3.03
C ARG A 213 -10.49 4.73 -4.24
N PRO A 214 -10.55 6.06 -4.16
CA PRO A 214 -9.95 6.94 -5.16
C PRO A 214 -8.50 6.62 -5.49
N ILE A 215 -7.63 6.50 -4.50
CA ILE A 215 -6.22 6.17 -4.72
C ILE A 215 -6.08 4.83 -5.44
N LEU A 216 -6.88 3.83 -5.02
CA LEU A 216 -6.92 2.52 -5.67
C LEU A 216 -7.45 2.60 -7.10
N ASN A 217 -8.46 3.42 -7.36
CA ASN A 217 -8.95 3.70 -8.70
C ASN A 217 -7.87 4.39 -9.57
N CYS A 218 -7.07 5.31 -9.01
CA CYS A 218 -5.96 5.98 -9.72
C CYS A 218 -4.94 4.97 -10.25
N ILE A 219 -4.52 4.07 -9.37
CA ILE A 219 -3.54 3.04 -9.73
C ILE A 219 -4.18 1.96 -10.61
N GLY A 220 -5.50 1.99 -10.78
CA GLY A 220 -6.24 1.24 -11.76
C GLY A 220 -7.01 0.06 -11.23
N PHE A 221 -7.34 0.01 -9.95
CA PHE A 221 -8.33 -0.94 -9.44
C PHE A 221 -9.72 -0.38 -9.71
N GLY A 222 -10.42 -0.91 -10.72
CA GLY A 222 -11.80 -0.55 -11.00
C GLY A 222 -12.82 -1.47 -10.31
N PRO A 223 -14.13 -1.24 -10.54
CA PRO A 223 -15.21 -2.06 -9.97
C PRO A 223 -15.16 -3.55 -10.33
N LEU A 224 -14.53 -3.88 -11.46
CA LEU A 224 -14.36 -5.25 -11.96
C LEU A 224 -12.93 -5.78 -11.77
N GLY A 225 -12.10 -5.07 -11.00
CA GLY A 225 -10.69 -5.35 -10.80
C GLY A 225 -9.76 -4.46 -11.64
N PRO A 226 -8.50 -4.87 -11.87
CA PRO A 226 -7.51 -4.04 -12.52
C PRO A 226 -7.91 -3.63 -13.94
N VAL A 227 -7.94 -2.33 -14.20
CA VAL A 227 -8.24 -1.73 -15.50
C VAL A 227 -7.09 -2.03 -16.45
N LYS A 228 -7.40 -2.56 -17.64
CA LYS A 228 -6.39 -2.91 -18.65
C LYS A 228 -5.51 -1.70 -18.97
N GLY A 229 -4.18 -1.90 -18.91
CA GLY A 229 -3.19 -0.83 -19.19
C GLY A 229 -2.86 0.06 -18.00
N SER A 230 -3.49 -0.16 -16.85
CA SER A 230 -3.17 0.55 -15.61
C SER A 230 -1.92 0.01 -14.88
N ALA A 231 -1.47 0.75 -13.86
CA ALA A 231 -0.40 0.30 -12.97
C ALA A 231 -0.77 -1.00 -12.24
N ALA A 232 -2.02 -1.14 -11.77
CA ALA A 232 -2.53 -2.35 -11.14
C ALA A 232 -2.50 -3.54 -12.10
N ALA A 233 -2.93 -3.37 -13.36
CA ALA A 233 -2.87 -4.44 -14.35
C ALA A 233 -1.42 -4.82 -14.71
N SER A 234 -0.51 -3.83 -14.73
CA SER A 234 0.92 -4.07 -14.90
C SER A 234 1.50 -4.87 -13.73
N ALA A 235 1.18 -4.49 -12.50
CA ALA A 235 1.58 -5.20 -11.30
C ALA A 235 1.02 -6.64 -11.27
N GLN A 236 -0.28 -6.84 -11.54
CA GLN A 236 -0.87 -8.17 -11.64
C GLN A 236 -0.11 -9.07 -12.62
N ARG A 237 0.16 -8.56 -13.82
CA ARG A 237 0.86 -9.31 -14.86
C ARG A 237 2.28 -9.67 -14.43
N THR A 238 2.95 -8.76 -13.74
CA THR A 238 4.35 -8.89 -13.35
C THR A 238 4.54 -9.85 -12.18
N PHE A 239 3.71 -9.72 -11.14
CA PHE A 239 3.86 -10.50 -9.91
C PHE A 239 3.11 -11.83 -9.93
N PHE A 240 1.95 -11.87 -10.57
CA PHE A 240 1.02 -13.00 -10.47
C PHE A 240 0.85 -13.76 -11.79
N GLY A 241 1.54 -13.35 -12.87
CA GLY A 241 1.49 -14.03 -14.17
C GLY A 241 0.10 -14.09 -14.83
N GLY A 242 -0.89 -13.37 -14.28
CA GLY A 242 -2.30 -13.37 -14.70
C GLY A 242 -3.28 -13.90 -13.65
N ALA A 243 -2.85 -14.75 -12.71
CA ALA A 243 -3.70 -15.34 -11.68
C ALA A 243 -3.34 -14.82 -10.28
N VAL A 244 -4.15 -13.90 -9.76
CA VAL A 244 -3.95 -13.34 -8.42
C VAL A 244 -4.33 -14.37 -7.36
N THR A 245 -3.38 -14.76 -6.52
CA THR A 245 -3.61 -15.66 -5.39
C THR A 245 -4.60 -15.01 -4.41
N SER A 246 -5.60 -15.78 -3.96
CA SER A 246 -6.57 -15.31 -2.96
C SER A 246 -5.83 -14.91 -1.69
N GLY A 247 -6.23 -13.80 -1.05
CA GLY A 247 -5.60 -13.33 0.18
C GLY A 247 -4.25 -12.63 0.03
N SER A 248 -3.65 -12.58 -1.17
CA SER A 248 -2.48 -11.74 -1.43
C SER A 248 -2.79 -10.25 -1.22
N TRP A 249 -1.77 -9.43 -0.94
CA TRP A 249 -1.91 -7.96 -0.83
C TRP A 249 -2.63 -7.37 -2.04
N PHE A 250 -2.34 -7.88 -3.23
CA PHE A 250 -2.97 -7.44 -4.47
C PHE A 250 -4.46 -7.80 -4.52
N ALA A 251 -4.85 -9.01 -4.10
CA ALA A 251 -6.26 -9.40 -4.00
C ALA A 251 -7.03 -8.51 -3.00
N MET A 252 -6.39 -8.10 -1.91
CA MET A 252 -6.99 -7.20 -0.93
C MET A 252 -7.16 -5.78 -1.48
N LEU A 253 -6.13 -5.23 -2.14
CA LEU A 253 -6.24 -3.95 -2.83
C LEU A 253 -7.31 -3.97 -3.91
N GLN A 254 -7.35 -5.04 -4.70
CA GLN A 254 -8.36 -5.24 -5.72
C GLN A 254 -9.75 -5.25 -5.10
N ARG A 255 -9.96 -6.01 -4.02
CA ARG A 255 -11.25 -6.07 -3.31
C ARG A 255 -11.64 -4.72 -2.71
N ALA A 256 -10.68 -3.98 -2.16
CA ALA A 256 -10.89 -2.65 -1.62
C ALA A 256 -11.27 -1.61 -2.70
N GLY A 257 -10.71 -1.72 -3.92
CA GLY A 257 -11.13 -0.90 -5.06
C GLY A 257 -12.50 -1.30 -5.65
N MET A 258 -12.83 -2.60 -5.62
CA MET A 258 -14.07 -3.13 -6.21
C MET A 258 -15.34 -2.88 -5.37
N THR A 259 -15.23 -2.78 -4.04
CA THR A 259 -16.39 -2.81 -3.14
C THR A 259 -16.69 -1.44 -2.52
N GLU A 260 -17.95 -1.15 -2.19
CA GLU A 260 -18.26 -0.07 -1.23
C GLU A 260 -17.66 -0.44 0.15
N THR A 261 -16.68 0.36 0.56
CA THR A 261 -15.56 0.01 1.45
C THR A 261 -15.95 -0.47 2.85
N VAL A 262 -17.18 -0.22 3.30
CA VAL A 262 -17.60 -0.52 4.67
C VAL A 262 -18.04 -1.97 4.84
N ARG A 263 -18.78 -2.56 3.88
CA ARG A 263 -19.36 -3.91 4.04
C ARG A 263 -18.37 -5.07 3.80
N TRP A 264 -17.18 -4.81 3.26
CA TRP A 264 -16.25 -5.88 2.87
C TRP A 264 -15.27 -6.25 3.97
N LEU A 265 -14.78 -5.29 4.77
CA LEU A 265 -13.94 -5.60 5.93
C LEU A 265 -14.72 -6.43 6.94
N ASP A 266 -16.00 -6.09 7.16
CA ASP A 266 -16.94 -6.91 7.95
C ASP A 266 -16.98 -8.35 7.44
N LYS A 267 -17.06 -8.56 6.12
CA LYS A 267 -17.08 -9.91 5.53
C LYS A 267 -15.74 -10.63 5.63
N VAL A 268 -14.61 -9.94 5.44
CA VAL A 268 -13.28 -10.57 5.52
C VAL A 268 -12.97 -11.02 6.94
N ILE A 269 -13.39 -10.27 7.95
CA ILE A 269 -13.15 -10.60 9.35
C ILE A 269 -14.16 -11.66 9.85
N VAL A 270 -15.47 -11.48 9.56
CA VAL A 270 -16.52 -12.42 10.00
C VAL A 270 -16.44 -13.78 9.31
N SER A 271 -15.92 -13.87 8.08
CA SER A 271 -15.80 -15.16 7.36
C SER A 271 -14.58 -15.99 7.76
N GLY A 272 -13.86 -15.63 8.83
CA GLY A 272 -12.58 -16.27 9.14
C GLY A 272 -11.53 -16.00 8.06
N GLY A 273 -11.67 -14.90 7.31
CA GLY A 273 -10.82 -14.56 6.18
C GLY A 273 -9.38 -14.32 6.59
N VAL A 274 -9.09 -13.94 7.84
CA VAL A 274 -7.70 -13.89 8.32
C VAL A 274 -7.13 -15.30 8.51
N THR A 275 -7.94 -16.22 9.04
CA THR A 275 -7.62 -17.65 9.17
C THR A 275 -7.56 -18.36 7.81
N ALA A 276 -8.32 -17.92 6.81
CA ALA A 276 -8.28 -18.43 5.43
C ALA A 276 -7.21 -17.73 4.58
N ILE A 277 -6.81 -16.49 4.90
CA ILE A 277 -5.63 -15.83 4.30
C ILE A 277 -4.39 -16.57 4.78
N VAL A 278 -4.27 -16.80 6.08
CA VAL A 278 -3.19 -17.63 6.61
C VAL A 278 -3.34 -19.07 6.15
N GLY A 279 -4.53 -19.66 6.23
CA GLY A 279 -4.81 -21.03 5.77
C GLY A 279 -4.50 -21.25 4.29
N HIS A 280 -4.86 -20.33 3.39
CA HIS A 280 -4.58 -20.43 1.95
C HIS A 280 -3.12 -20.21 1.60
N ILE A 281 -2.44 -19.37 2.39
CA ILE A 281 -0.99 -19.25 2.39
C ILE A 281 -0.32 -20.57 2.84
N LEU A 282 -1.00 -21.35 3.69
CA LEU A 282 -0.53 -22.64 4.20
C LEU A 282 -0.98 -23.86 3.38
N GLU A 283 -2.07 -23.79 2.62
CA GLU A 283 -2.70 -24.91 1.90
C GLU A 283 -2.10 -25.11 0.49
N ASN A 284 -1.48 -24.09 -0.10
CA ASN A 284 -0.62 -24.23 -1.30
C ASN A 284 0.70 -25.00 -1.05
N ARG A 285 0.79 -25.71 0.08
CA ARG A 285 1.96 -26.48 0.57
C ARG A 285 1.91 -27.96 0.20
N GLU A 286 0.75 -28.50 -0.21
CA GLU A 286 0.57 -29.95 -0.39
C GLU A 286 0.40 -30.42 -1.85
N SER A 287 0.40 -29.52 -2.84
CA SER A 287 0.17 -29.86 -4.26
C SER A 287 1.39 -29.68 -5.19
N SER A 288 2.59 -29.53 -4.64
CA SER A 288 3.88 -29.50 -5.35
C SER A 288 5.01 -30.02 -4.47
#